data_AF-A0A087UWG4-F1
#
_entry.id   AF-A0A087UWG4-F1
#
_cell.length_a   1.000
_cell.length_b   1.000
_cell.length_c   1.000
_cell.angle_alpha   90.00
_cell.angle_beta   90.00
_cell.angle_gamma   90.00
#
_symmetry.space_group_name_H-M   'P 1'
#
loop_
_entity.id
_entity.type
_entity.pdbx_description
1 polymer ?
#
loop_
_entity_poly.entity_id
_entity_poly.type
_entity_poly.pdbx_seq_one_letter_code
_entity_poly.pdbx_strand_id
1 'polypeptide(L)' 'MKNNTVYENDEEFIDPENPCLKCHCKNGSIMCSAVECPPVKPCRQNAVVVLDGECCPFCSTCGPHHEGSYWMES' A
#
# COMPACT_ATOMS: atom_id res chain seq x y z
N MET A 1 -16.86 -7.49 11.70
CA MET A 1 -16.46 -6.17 12.24
C MET A 1 -14.99 -6.23 12.62
N LYS A 2 -14.21 -5.20 12.29
CA LYS A 2 -12.82 -5.03 12.73
C LYS A 2 -12.61 -3.54 12.99
N ASN A 3 -11.96 -3.19 14.10
CA ASN A 3 -11.68 -1.79 14.49
C ASN A 3 -12.93 -0.89 14.49
N ASN A 4 -14.05 -1.40 14.99
CA ASN A 4 -15.34 -0.72 15.01
C ASN A 4 -15.97 -0.43 13.62
N THR A 5 -15.38 -0.97 12.55
CA THR A 5 -15.91 -0.92 11.18
C THR A 5 -16.59 -2.24 10.83
N VAL A 6 -17.80 -2.16 10.27
CA VAL A 6 -18.56 -3.32 9.77
C VAL A 6 -18.24 -3.49 8.28
N TYR A 7 -17.87 -4.71 7.90
CA TYR A 7 -17.57 -5.10 6.53
C TYR A 7 -18.62 -6.12 6.08
N GLU A 8 -19.10 -5.97 4.86
CA GLU A 8 -20.08 -6.85 4.22
C GLU A 8 -19.48 -8.22 3.90
N ASN A 9 -20.34 -9.18 3.61
CA ASN A 9 -19.89 -10.51 3.19
C ASN A 9 -19.26 -10.42 1.79
N ASP A 10 -18.13 -11.11 1.62
CA ASP A 10 -17.25 -11.10 0.44
C ASP A 10 -16.58 -9.75 0.16
N GLU A 11 -16.62 -8.82 1.13
CA GLU A 11 -15.89 -7.55 1.03
C GLU A 11 -14.39 -7.76 1.24
N GLU A 12 -13.58 -7.20 0.34
CA GLU A 12 -12.13 -7.08 0.46
C GLU A 12 -11.72 -5.66 0.83
N PHE A 13 -10.82 -5.53 1.78
CA PHE A 13 -10.32 -4.24 2.23
C PHE A 13 -8.85 -4.33 2.68
N ILE A 14 -8.15 -3.20 2.61
CA ILE A 14 -6.83 -3.03 3.22
C ILE A 14 -7.03 -2.67 4.68
N ASP A 15 -6.25 -3.28 5.56
CA ASP A 15 -6.35 -2.98 6.97
C ASP A 15 -5.89 -1.53 7.27
N PRO A 16 -6.72 -0.72 7.94
CA PRO A 16 -6.43 0.69 8.19
C PRO A 16 -5.29 0.92 9.20
N GLU A 17 -4.95 -0.07 10.02
CA GLU A 17 -3.81 0.00 10.95
C GLU A 17 -2.54 -0.59 10.34
N ASN A 18 -2.69 -1.46 9.34
CA ASN A 18 -1.58 -2.11 8.65
C ASN A 18 -1.85 -2.23 7.14
N PRO A 19 -1.35 -1.30 6.31
CA PRO A 19 -1.60 -1.32 4.88
C PRO A 19 -1.03 -2.55 4.17
N CYS A 20 -0.16 -3.31 4.83
CA CYS A 20 0.38 -4.57 4.34
C CYS A 20 -0.51 -5.78 4.56
N LEU A 21 -1.71 -5.60 5.12
CA LEU A 21 -2.70 -6.67 5.26
C LEU A 21 -3.89 -6.42 4.34
N LYS A 22 -4.13 -7.36 3.44
CA LYS A 22 -5.37 -7.46 2.69
C LYS A 22 -6.30 -8.43 3.41
N CYS A 23 -7.45 -7.94 3.83
CA CYS A 23 -8.46 -8.69 4.55
C CYS A 23 -9.67 -8.95 3.67
N HIS A 24 -10.31 -10.10 3.90
CA HIS A 24 -11.55 -10.50 3.26
C HIS A 24 -12.55 -10.94 4.34
N CYS A 25 -13.75 -10.38 4.30
CA CYS A 25 -14.85 -10.80 5.17
C CYS A 25 -15.61 -11.95 4.50
N LYS A 26 -15.67 -13.13 5.13
CA LYS A 26 -16.43 -14.28 4.64
C LYS A 26 -17.28 -14.88 5.75
N ASN A 27 -18.59 -14.98 5.53
CA ASN A 27 -19.57 -15.51 6.47
C ASN A 27 -19.40 -14.92 7.88
N GLY A 28 -19.18 -13.60 7.98
CA GLY A 28 -18.97 -12.89 9.24
C GLY A 28 -17.58 -13.04 9.87
N SER A 29 -16.68 -13.82 9.28
CA SER A 29 -15.29 -13.97 9.72
C SER A 29 -14.34 -13.16 8.83
N ILE A 30 -13.43 -12.40 9.43
CA ILE A 30 -12.41 -11.64 8.69
C ILE A 30 -11.13 -12.46 8.66
N MET A 31 -10.61 -12.70 7.46
CA MET A 31 -9.34 -13.38 7.21
C MET A 31 -8.40 -12.42 6.50
N CYS A 32 -7.19 -12.24 7.01
CA CYS A 32 -6.20 -11.33 6.46
C CYS A 32 -4.96 -12.09 5.96
N SER A 33 -4.37 -11.57 4.90
CA SER A 33 -3.15 -12.08 4.26
C SER A 33 -2.21 -10.92 3.96
N ALA A 34 -0.90 -11.22 3.86
CA ALA A 34 0.08 -10.21 3.51
C ALA A 34 -0.10 -9.76 2.06
N VAL A 35 0.00 -8.46 1.81
CA VAL A 35 0.05 -7.89 0.46
C VAL A 35 1.35 -8.34 -0.20
N GLU A 36 1.24 -8.89 -1.41
CA GLU A 36 2.41 -9.19 -2.24
C GLU A 36 2.86 -7.92 -2.97
N CYS A 37 4.04 -7.42 -2.63
CA CYS A 37 4.61 -6.26 -3.28
C CYS A 37 5.37 -6.63 -4.56
N PRO A 38 5.27 -5.80 -5.62
CA PRO A 38 6.07 -5.99 -6.81
C PRO A 38 7.57 -5.81 -6.49
N PRO A 39 8.47 -6.46 -7.26
CA PRO A 39 9.90 -6.24 -7.11
C PRO A 39 10.26 -4.77 -7.36
N VAL A 40 10.98 -4.16 -6.44
CA VAL A 40 11.46 -2.78 -6.60
C VAL A 40 12.57 -2.75 -7.65
N LYS A 41 12.47 -1.81 -8.60
CA LYS A 41 13.52 -1.58 -9.59
C LYS A 41 14.84 -1.19 -8.91
N PRO A 42 16.01 -1.63 -9.41
CA PRO A 42 17.29 -1.25 -8.84
C PRO A 42 17.47 0.27 -8.81
N CYS A 43 17.74 0.82 -7.63
CA CYS A 43 18.10 2.23 -7.48
C CYS A 43 18.93 2.47 -6.23
N ARG A 44 19.29 3.73 -5.98
CA ARG A 44 20.08 4.08 -4.80
C ARG A 44 19.28 3.73 -3.54
N GLN A 45 19.95 3.18 -2.52
CA GLN A 45 19.29 2.74 -1.27
C GLN A 45 18.43 3.85 -0.63
N ASN A 46 18.88 5.11 -0.74
CA ASN A 46 18.18 6.29 -0.20
C ASN A 46 17.03 6.81 -1.09
N ALA A 47 16.79 6.17 -2.23
CA ALA A 47 15.71 6.50 -3.17
C ALA A 47 14.53 5.53 -3.07
N VAL A 48 14.63 4.48 -2.22
CA VAL A 48 13.51 3.58 -1.92
C VAL A 48 12.61 4.24 -0.88
N VAL A 49 11.35 4.45 -1.23
CA VAL A 49 10.38 5.17 -0.40
C VAL A 49 9.11 4.33 -0.27
N VAL A 50 8.48 4.36 0.91
CA VAL A 50 7.12 3.87 1.15
C VAL A 50 6.27 5.08 1.49
N LEU A 51 5.13 5.26 0.82
CA LEU A 51 4.23 6.38 1.12
C LEU A 51 3.41 6.09 2.38
N ASP A 52 2.99 7.14 3.06
CA ASP A 52 2.09 7.02 4.21
C ASP A 52 0.78 6.35 3.77
N GLY A 53 0.41 5.26 4.44
CA GLY A 53 -0.78 4.47 4.12
C GLY A 53 -0.58 3.43 3.03
N GLU A 54 0.61 3.32 2.43
CA GLU A 54 0.94 2.29 1.45
C GLU A 54 1.78 1.17 2.08
N CYS A 55 1.62 -0.05 1.60
CA CYS A 55 2.49 -1.15 2.00
C CYS A 55 3.80 -1.17 1.19
N CYS A 56 3.66 -0.96 -0.12
CA CYS A 56 4.71 -1.36 -1.04
C CYS A 56 5.71 -0.23 -1.31
N PRO A 57 7.02 -0.50 -1.19
CA PRO A 57 8.03 0.47 -1.55
C PRO A 57 8.09 0.67 -3.06
N PHE A 58 8.42 1.90 -3.47
CA PHE A 58 8.74 2.24 -4.83
C PHE A 58 10.08 2.99 -4.88
N CYS A 59 10.68 3.05 -6.06
CA CYS A 59 11.86 3.87 -6.25
C CYS A 59 11.46 5.28 -6.67
N SER A 60 11.69 6.26 -5.81
CA SER A 60 11.51 7.67 -6.14
C SER A 60 12.68 8.15 -6.99
N THR A 61 12.38 8.65 -8.19
CA THR A 61 13.35 9.37 -8.99
C THR A 61 13.28 10.85 -8.59
N CYS A 62 14.02 11.25 -7.57
CA CYS A 62 14.31 12.67 -7.38
C CYS A 62 15.19 13.12 -8.55
N GLY A 63 14.57 13.57 -9.65
CA GLY A 63 15.24 14.41 -10.64
C GLY A 63 15.62 15.76 -10.00
N PRO A 64 16.61 16.50 -10.55
CA PRO A 64 16.94 17.83 -10.05
C PRO A 64 15.70 18.72 -10.07
N HIS A 65 15.37 19.28 -8.91
CA HIS A 65 14.18 20.09 -8.67
C HIS A 65 14.34 21.47 -9.35
N HIS A 66 14.06 21.55 -10.65
CA HIS A 66 13.74 22.81 -11.31
C HIS A 66 12.22 22.94 -11.41
N GLU A 67 11.66 23.66 -10.45
CA GLU A 67 10.38 24.40 -10.48
C GLU A 67 9.26 23.79 -11.38
N GLY A 68 8.40 22.96 -10.78
CA GLY A 68 7.08 22.63 -11.35
C GLY A 68 6.75 21.16 -11.65
N SER A 69 7.15 20.19 -10.82
CA SER A 69 6.87 18.78 -11.10
C SER A 69 5.49 18.32 -10.61
N TYR A 70 4.56 18.10 -11.55
CA TYR A 70 3.45 17.15 -11.39
C TYR A 70 4.00 15.72 -11.34
N TRP A 71 3.45 14.88 -10.47
CA TRP A 71 3.77 13.46 -10.37
C TRP A 71 3.53 12.76 -11.72
N MET A 72 4.58 12.19 -12.31
CA MET A 72 4.42 11.29 -13.46
C MET A 72 4.59 9.87 -12.95
N GLU A 73 3.47 9.14 -12.85
CA GLU A 73 3.47 7.68 -12.73
C GLU A 73 4.11 7.09 -13.99
N SER A 74 4.97 6.08 -13.82
CA SER A 74 5.60 5.32 -14.91
C SER A 74 4.89 4.00 -15.15
#